data_AF-A0A7J4K993-F1
#
_entry.id   AF-A0A7J4K993-F1
#
_cell.length_a   1.000
_cell.length_b   1.000
_cell.length_c   1.000
_cell.angle_alpha   90.00
_cell.angle_beta   90.00
_cell.angle_gamma   90.00
#
_symmetry.space_group_name_H-M   'P 1'
#
loop_
_entity.id
_entity.type
_entity.pdbx_description
1 polymer ?
#
loop_
_entity_poly.entity_id
_entity_poly.type
_entity_poly.pdbx_seq_one_letter_code
_entity_poly.pdbx_strand_id
1 'polypeptide(L)'
;MPLPTGGTPWCISLRLSRAENLYMAGQAGHPGTVGPPSCPAPLNPGLACIPLSGPDADAAARLYTRVFLADEPTSRCCALDPARFLPYARFYVRSLVGKDLSFVVRDEATGDLAGFIFCLDLTHDLAEEGPLMAEFLAHFRPVVVMIDELESRHLAPDQTPAGSALHLFQIGVAPEYRQRGLATALIGRALAHARGRGFRQAVADCTNAPSKQVFARCGFSERGYTPYEEFILDGDRPFAALDGGLSLMVRDLDPAP
;
A
#
# COMPACT_ATOMS: atom_id res chain seq x y z
N MET A 1 -10.94 -5.33 -31.95
CA MET A 1 -10.68 -4.12 -31.12
C MET A 1 -9.85 -4.57 -29.93
N PRO A 2 -8.62 -4.07 -29.73
CA PRO A 2 -7.85 -4.44 -28.55
C PRO A 2 -8.37 -3.68 -27.33
N LEU A 3 -8.46 -4.38 -26.19
CA LEU A 3 -8.78 -3.81 -24.88
C LEU A 3 -7.63 -2.90 -24.40
N PRO A 4 -7.91 -1.80 -23.69
CA PRO A 4 -6.84 -0.95 -23.15
C PRO A 4 -6.16 -1.66 -21.96
N THR A 5 -4.87 -1.94 -22.11
CA THR A 5 -3.97 -2.51 -21.08
C THR A 5 -3.52 -1.45 -20.06
N GLY A 6 -4.44 -0.63 -19.56
CA GLY A 6 -4.17 0.44 -18.60
C GLY A 6 -4.39 -0.03 -17.16
N GLY A 7 -3.51 -0.86 -16.63
CA GLY A 7 -3.56 -1.24 -15.22
C GLY A 7 -3.19 -0.05 -14.31
N THR A 8 -3.85 0.07 -13.16
CA THR A 8 -3.69 1.14 -12.16
C THR A 8 -2.78 0.68 -11.01
N PRO A 9 -1.89 1.53 -10.45
CA PRO A 9 -0.99 1.13 -9.37
C PRO A 9 -1.71 0.87 -8.03
N TRP A 10 -1.64 -0.36 -7.51
CA TRP A 10 -2.16 -0.77 -6.19
C TRP A 10 -1.16 -1.44 -5.23
N CYS A 11 -1.21 -1.07 -3.96
CA CYS A 11 -0.45 -1.70 -2.89
C CYS A 11 -1.41 -2.10 -1.77
N ILE A 12 -1.30 -3.33 -1.24
CA ILE A 12 -2.00 -3.81 -0.04
C ILE A 12 -0.96 -4.54 0.80
N SER A 13 -0.82 -4.17 2.07
CA SER A 13 -0.40 -5.11 3.11
C SER A 13 -1.54 -5.31 4.12
N LEU A 14 -1.50 -6.30 5.00
CA LEU A 14 -2.33 -6.53 6.20
C LEU A 14 -1.57 -7.57 7.04
N ARG A 15 -1.40 -7.35 8.35
CA ARG A 15 -0.79 -8.32 9.26
C ARG A 15 -1.80 -9.03 10.14
N LEU A 16 -1.55 -10.31 10.41
CA LEU A 16 -2.07 -11.02 11.58
C LEU A 16 -0.89 -11.57 12.38
N SER A 17 -0.74 -11.18 13.65
CA SER A 17 0.29 -11.78 14.51
C SER A 17 0.09 -13.30 14.63
N ARG A 18 1.14 -14.09 14.37
CA ARG A 18 1.21 -15.51 14.73
C ARG A 18 2.38 -15.77 15.65
N ALA A 19 2.06 -16.36 16.80
CA ALA A 19 3.00 -17.00 17.69
C ALA A 19 3.67 -18.20 16.99
N GLU A 20 5.00 -18.23 17.11
CA GLU A 20 5.92 -19.38 17.04
C GLU A 20 5.96 -20.23 15.76
N ASN A 21 7.07 -20.13 15.02
CA ASN A 21 7.93 -21.28 14.68
C ASN A 21 9.25 -20.83 14.01
N LEU A 22 10.37 -21.19 14.63
CA LEU A 22 11.76 -21.00 14.17
C LEU A 22 12.17 -22.12 13.21
N TYR A 23 12.87 -21.83 12.11
CA TYR A 23 14.03 -22.61 11.61
C TYR A 23 14.79 -21.87 10.49
N MET A 24 16.09 -22.18 10.37
CA MET A 24 17.20 -21.34 9.88
C MET A 24 17.59 -21.43 8.38
N ALA A 25 18.27 -20.36 7.93
CA ALA A 25 19.51 -20.28 7.12
C ALA A 25 19.49 -19.96 5.60
N GLY A 26 20.42 -19.06 5.20
CA GLY A 26 21.15 -19.12 3.91
C GLY A 26 21.33 -17.79 3.15
N GLN A 27 22.56 -17.27 3.06
CA GLN A 27 22.93 -15.97 2.45
C GLN A 27 23.25 -15.98 0.94
N ALA A 28 23.14 -14.78 0.34
CA ALA A 28 24.10 -14.07 -0.53
C ALA A 28 23.78 -13.87 -2.04
N GLY A 29 23.99 -12.62 -2.51
CA GLY A 29 24.31 -12.29 -3.92
C GLY A 29 23.74 -10.95 -4.45
N HIS A 30 24.52 -9.86 -4.40
CA HIS A 30 24.36 -8.61 -5.19
C HIS A 30 24.88 -8.83 -6.64
N PRO A 31 24.50 -8.05 -7.70
CA PRO A 31 24.64 -6.57 -7.75
C PRO A 31 23.68 -5.78 -8.70
N GLY A 32 23.82 -4.45 -8.70
CA GLY A 32 23.43 -3.59 -9.84
C GLY A 32 22.88 -2.22 -9.45
N THR A 33 23.74 -1.20 -9.37
CA THR A 33 23.39 0.19 -9.06
C THR A 33 22.73 0.91 -10.24
N VAL A 34 21.51 1.40 -10.04
CA VAL A 34 20.83 2.38 -10.92
C VAL A 34 20.84 3.72 -10.20
N GLY A 35 21.20 4.79 -10.91
CA GLY A 35 21.40 6.14 -10.38
C GLY A 35 20.19 6.72 -9.61
N PRO A 36 20.39 7.80 -8.84
CA PRO A 36 19.39 8.28 -7.90
C PRO A 36 18.09 8.72 -8.61
N PRO A 37 16.91 8.30 -8.13
CA PRO A 37 15.64 8.72 -8.70
C PRO A 37 15.41 10.20 -8.41
N SER A 38 15.12 10.96 -9.47
CA SER A 38 14.74 12.37 -9.41
C SER A 38 13.54 12.59 -8.49
N CYS A 39 13.54 13.71 -7.75
CA CYS A 39 12.37 14.18 -7.00
C CYS A 39 11.11 14.14 -7.87
N PRO A 40 9.97 13.65 -7.37
CA PRO A 40 8.74 13.66 -8.14
C PRO A 40 8.38 15.09 -8.53
N ALA A 41 7.92 15.25 -9.77
CA ALA A 41 7.50 16.55 -10.30
C ALA A 41 6.41 17.19 -9.41
N PRO A 42 6.40 18.53 -9.29
CA PRO A 42 5.34 19.22 -8.55
C PRO A 42 3.97 18.90 -9.16
N LEU A 43 2.95 18.87 -8.29
CA LEU A 43 1.57 18.66 -8.70
C LEU A 43 1.12 19.74 -9.69
N ASN A 44 0.16 19.38 -10.55
CA ASN A 44 -0.48 20.35 -11.43
C ASN A 44 -1.09 21.50 -10.60
N PRO A 45 -1.05 22.75 -11.08
CA PRO A 45 -1.73 23.88 -10.44
C PRO A 45 -3.20 23.55 -10.14
N GLY A 46 -3.66 23.88 -8.92
CA GLY A 46 -5.01 23.56 -8.45
C GLY A 46 -5.17 22.18 -7.79
N LEU A 47 -4.10 21.39 -7.66
CA LEU A 47 -4.09 20.16 -6.86
C LEU A 47 -3.17 20.31 -5.65
N ALA A 48 -3.69 20.05 -4.46
CA ALA A 48 -2.95 20.15 -3.20
C ALA A 48 -2.81 18.78 -2.53
N CYS A 49 -1.57 18.35 -2.26
CA CYS A 49 -1.31 17.17 -1.42
C CYS A 49 -1.19 17.60 0.05
N ILE A 50 -2.17 17.20 0.86
CA ILE A 50 -2.30 17.61 2.27
C ILE A 50 -2.30 16.39 3.19
N PRO A 51 -1.91 16.53 4.47
CA PRO A 51 -2.07 15.47 5.45
C PRO A 51 -3.54 15.06 5.57
N LEU A 52 -3.80 13.76 5.74
CA LEU A 52 -5.14 13.26 6.03
C LEU A 52 -5.62 13.82 7.38
N SER A 53 -6.76 14.51 7.38
CA SER A 53 -7.33 15.14 8.57
C SER A 53 -8.75 14.63 8.86
N GLY A 54 -9.26 14.93 10.07
CA GLY A 54 -10.62 14.56 10.48
C GLY A 54 -11.72 15.02 9.50
N PRO A 55 -11.71 16.29 9.05
CA PRO A 55 -12.62 16.79 8.01
C PRO A 55 -12.60 16.00 6.69
N ASP A 56 -11.48 15.35 6.36
CA ASP A 56 -11.29 14.62 5.10
C ASP A 56 -11.71 13.15 5.18
N ALA A 57 -11.86 12.61 6.40
CA ALA A 57 -11.95 11.17 6.62
C ALA A 57 -13.13 10.50 5.89
N ASP A 58 -14.32 11.11 5.86
CA ASP A 58 -15.47 10.52 5.15
C ASP A 58 -15.29 10.56 3.63
N ALA A 59 -14.78 11.67 3.09
CA ALA A 59 -14.49 11.81 1.67
C ALA A 59 -13.40 10.81 1.23
N ALA A 60 -12.33 10.68 2.02
CA ALA A 60 -11.25 9.74 1.77
C ALA A 60 -11.72 8.28 1.86
N ALA A 61 -12.60 7.94 2.80
CA ALA A 61 -13.19 6.60 2.90
C ALA A 61 -14.07 6.25 1.70
N ARG A 62 -14.87 7.20 1.19
CA ARG A 62 -15.68 7.01 -0.02
C ARG A 62 -14.82 6.84 -1.25
N LEU A 63 -13.78 7.67 -1.39
CA LEU A 63 -12.82 7.54 -2.47
C LEU A 63 -12.09 6.19 -2.40
N TYR A 64 -11.60 5.81 -1.22
CA TYR A 64 -10.98 4.51 -0.97
C TYR A 64 -11.90 3.37 -1.39
N THR A 65 -13.14 3.33 -0.88
CA THR A 65 -14.14 2.30 -1.24
C THR A 65 -14.32 2.19 -2.75
N ARG A 66 -14.55 3.31 -3.43
CA ARG A 66 -14.83 3.34 -4.86
C ARG A 66 -13.64 2.85 -5.68
N VAL A 67 -12.44 3.32 -5.38
CA VAL A 67 -11.25 3.07 -6.20
C VAL A 67 -10.70 1.67 -5.88
N PHE A 68 -10.67 1.27 -4.61
CA PHE A 68 -10.17 -0.03 -4.17
C PHE A 68 -10.98 -1.20 -4.72
N LEU A 69 -12.32 -1.16 -4.56
CA LEU A 69 -13.19 -2.24 -5.06
C LEU A 69 -13.22 -2.34 -6.59
N ALA A 70 -12.95 -1.23 -7.29
CA ALA A 70 -12.98 -1.21 -8.74
C ALA A 70 -11.70 -1.76 -9.38
N ASP A 71 -10.54 -1.48 -8.80
CA ASP A 71 -9.27 -1.65 -9.50
C ASP A 71 -8.26 -2.57 -8.78
N GLU A 72 -8.43 -2.87 -7.49
CA GLU A 72 -7.50 -3.72 -6.76
C GLU A 72 -7.82 -5.22 -7.01
N PRO A 73 -6.86 -6.01 -7.53
CA PRO A 73 -7.16 -7.35 -8.06
C PRO A 73 -7.61 -8.35 -6.99
N THR A 74 -7.01 -8.35 -5.80
CA THR A 74 -7.33 -9.34 -4.76
C THR A 74 -8.71 -9.10 -4.13
N SER A 75 -9.13 -7.84 -4.04
CA SER A 75 -10.45 -7.40 -3.56
C SER A 75 -11.55 -7.68 -4.56
N ARG A 76 -11.23 -7.61 -5.86
CA ARG A 76 -12.15 -8.03 -6.91
C ARG A 76 -12.47 -9.52 -6.83
N CYS A 77 -11.52 -10.36 -6.40
CA CYS A 77 -11.78 -11.79 -6.15
C CYS A 77 -12.76 -12.00 -4.98
N CYS A 78 -12.76 -11.12 -3.97
CA CYS A 78 -13.67 -11.21 -2.83
C CYS A 78 -15.10 -10.73 -3.13
N ALA A 79 -15.35 -10.11 -4.30
CA ALA A 79 -16.67 -9.64 -4.74
C ALA A 79 -17.47 -8.83 -3.68
N LEU A 80 -16.78 -7.95 -2.97
CA LEU A 80 -17.37 -7.24 -1.83
C LEU A 80 -18.39 -6.18 -2.27
N ASP A 81 -19.52 -6.15 -1.57
CA ASP A 81 -20.54 -5.11 -1.72
C ASP A 81 -20.01 -3.76 -1.20
N PRO A 82 -19.97 -2.69 -2.03
CA PRO A 82 -19.56 -1.36 -1.58
C PRO A 82 -20.32 -0.84 -0.35
N ALA A 83 -21.61 -1.18 -0.21
CA ALA A 83 -22.41 -0.77 0.94
C ALA A 83 -21.94 -1.45 2.23
N ARG A 84 -21.39 -2.67 2.13
CA ARG A 84 -20.79 -3.40 3.25
C ARG A 84 -19.35 -2.97 3.51
N PHE A 85 -18.60 -2.60 2.48
CA PHE A 85 -17.21 -2.15 2.62
C PHE A 85 -17.08 -0.75 3.23
N LEU A 86 -17.95 0.19 2.86
CA LEU A 86 -17.83 1.60 3.26
C LEU A 86 -17.78 1.83 4.79
N PRO A 87 -18.57 1.14 5.64
CA PRO A 87 -18.42 1.24 7.10
C PRO A 87 -17.00 0.91 7.59
N TYR A 88 -16.37 -0.13 7.04
CA TYR A 88 -14.99 -0.50 7.36
C TYR A 88 -14.00 0.52 6.84
N ALA A 89 -14.16 0.99 5.60
CA ALA A 89 -13.35 2.07 5.05
C ALA A 89 -13.39 3.33 5.93
N ARG A 90 -14.57 3.70 6.45
CA ARG A 90 -14.72 4.83 7.37
C ARG A 90 -14.00 4.60 8.69
N PHE A 91 -14.14 3.40 9.26
CA PHE A 91 -13.46 3.04 10.49
C PHE A 91 -11.94 3.11 10.31
N TYR A 92 -11.43 2.45 9.26
CA TYR A 92 -10.02 2.43 8.91
C TYR A 92 -9.47 3.84 8.68
N VAL A 93 -10.06 4.63 7.78
CA VAL A 93 -9.56 5.96 7.47
C VAL A 93 -9.59 6.88 8.69
N ARG A 94 -10.59 6.74 9.57
CA ARG A 94 -10.63 7.47 10.84
C ARG A 94 -9.50 7.07 11.78
N SER A 95 -9.13 5.79 11.85
CA SER A 95 -8.00 5.38 12.70
C SER A 95 -6.64 5.84 12.17
N LEU A 96 -6.55 6.20 10.89
CA LEU A 96 -5.36 6.83 10.33
C LEU A 96 -5.22 8.31 10.70
N VAL A 97 -6.32 8.99 11.05
CA VAL A 97 -6.29 10.40 11.45
C VAL A 97 -5.49 10.55 12.74
N GLY A 98 -4.55 11.48 12.76
CA GLY A 98 -3.69 11.74 13.93
C GLY A 98 -2.45 10.86 14.02
N LYS A 99 -2.34 9.79 13.21
CA LYS A 99 -1.07 9.04 13.05
C LYS A 99 -0.01 9.82 12.28
N ASP A 100 -0.44 10.85 11.54
CA ASP A 100 0.43 11.78 10.80
C ASP A 100 1.41 11.05 9.87
N LEU A 101 0.91 10.10 9.07
CA LEU A 101 1.69 9.38 8.05
C LEU A 101 0.96 9.30 6.70
N SER A 102 -0.32 9.64 6.67
CA SER A 102 -1.21 9.48 5.50
C SER A 102 -1.53 10.82 4.85
N PHE A 103 -1.72 10.82 3.53
CA PHE A 103 -1.95 12.03 2.74
C PHE A 103 -3.08 11.85 1.74
N VAL A 104 -3.72 12.96 1.36
CA VAL A 104 -4.72 13.02 0.29
C VAL A 104 -4.37 14.12 -0.70
N VAL A 105 -4.81 13.98 -1.93
CA VAL A 105 -4.77 15.05 -2.94
C VAL A 105 -6.17 15.64 -3.04
N ARG A 106 -6.29 16.95 -2.84
CA ARG A 106 -7.53 17.71 -3.05
C ARG A 106 -7.42 18.50 -4.35
N ASP A 107 -8.50 18.49 -5.12
CA ASP A 107 -8.72 19.46 -6.20
C ASP A 107 -9.27 20.75 -5.59
N GLU A 108 -8.53 21.85 -5.72
CA GLU A 108 -8.87 23.14 -5.12
C GLU A 108 -10.05 23.84 -5.80
N ALA A 109 -10.34 23.50 -7.07
CA ALA A 109 -11.44 24.09 -7.82
C ALA A 109 -12.79 23.49 -7.39
N THR A 110 -12.82 22.19 -7.12
CA THR A 110 -14.03 21.43 -6.77
C THR A 110 -14.16 21.18 -5.27
N GLY A 111 -13.05 21.15 -4.55
CA GLY A 111 -12.97 20.69 -3.16
C GLY A 111 -12.89 19.17 -2.99
N ASP A 112 -13.03 18.40 -4.08
CA ASP A 112 -13.06 16.94 -4.08
C ASP A 112 -11.67 16.32 -3.86
N LEU A 113 -11.65 15.10 -3.35
CA LEU A 113 -10.41 14.33 -3.24
C LEU A 113 -10.11 13.58 -4.55
N ALA A 114 -8.94 13.82 -5.12
CA ALA A 114 -8.44 13.23 -6.36
C ALA A 114 -7.62 11.95 -6.12
N GLY A 115 -7.06 11.77 -4.93
CA GLY A 115 -6.25 10.59 -4.59
C GLY A 115 -5.92 10.50 -3.10
N PHE A 116 -5.45 9.34 -2.68
CA PHE A 116 -5.05 9.07 -1.29
C PHE A 116 -3.82 8.17 -1.25
N ILE A 117 -3.06 8.30 -0.16
CA ILE A 117 -2.08 7.32 0.28
C ILE A 117 -2.24 7.12 1.79
N PHE A 118 -2.51 5.89 2.19
CA PHE A 118 -2.61 5.50 3.58
C PHE A 118 -1.33 4.78 3.96
N CYS A 119 -0.64 5.33 4.96
CA CYS A 119 0.60 4.77 5.46
C CYS A 119 0.50 4.51 6.96
N LEU A 120 1.25 3.51 7.40
CA LEU A 120 1.37 3.09 8.79
C LEU A 120 2.83 2.86 9.11
N ASP A 121 3.11 2.72 10.40
CA ASP A 121 4.35 2.07 10.82
C ASP A 121 4.29 0.58 10.44
N LEU A 122 5.38 0.01 9.92
CA LEU A 122 5.44 -1.41 9.60
C LEU A 122 5.19 -2.29 10.84
N THR A 123 5.50 -1.80 12.04
CA THR A 123 5.25 -2.55 13.28
C THR A 123 3.81 -2.43 13.79
N HIS A 124 2.94 -1.71 13.09
CA HIS A 124 1.56 -1.50 13.51
C HIS A 124 0.67 -2.68 13.11
N ASP A 125 0.03 -3.31 14.09
CA ASP A 125 -0.97 -4.36 13.85
C ASP A 125 -2.36 -3.73 13.68
N LEU A 126 -2.94 -3.87 12.48
CA LEU A 126 -4.28 -3.37 12.20
C LEU A 126 -5.39 -4.17 12.89
N ALA A 127 -5.16 -5.44 13.21
CA ALA A 127 -6.15 -6.22 13.95
C ALA A 127 -6.37 -5.62 15.36
N GLU A 128 -5.36 -4.94 15.92
CA GLU A 128 -5.44 -4.27 17.22
C GLU A 128 -6.24 -2.95 17.18
N GLU A 129 -6.60 -2.44 16.00
CA GLU A 129 -7.49 -1.26 15.88
C GLU A 129 -8.90 -1.53 16.40
N GLY A 130 -9.30 -2.79 16.46
CA GLY A 130 -10.51 -3.23 17.14
C GLY A 130 -11.25 -4.35 16.43
N PRO A 131 -12.31 -4.90 17.05
CA PRO A 131 -13.03 -6.07 16.55
C PRO A 131 -13.58 -5.91 15.12
N LEU A 132 -14.05 -4.70 14.78
CA LEU A 132 -14.56 -4.40 13.45
C LEU A 132 -13.46 -4.51 12.39
N MET A 133 -12.23 -4.08 12.71
CA MET A 133 -11.10 -4.22 11.80
C MET A 133 -10.68 -5.67 11.68
N ALA A 134 -10.53 -6.38 12.78
CA ALA A 134 -10.17 -7.80 12.77
C ALA A 134 -11.16 -8.65 11.94
N GLU A 135 -12.47 -8.43 12.10
CA GLU A 135 -13.50 -9.07 11.30
C GLU A 135 -13.36 -8.73 9.81
N PHE A 136 -13.08 -7.47 9.49
CA PHE A 136 -12.85 -7.04 8.12
C PHE A 136 -11.63 -7.71 7.50
N LEU A 137 -10.49 -7.73 8.19
CA LEU A 137 -9.27 -8.37 7.71
C LEU A 137 -9.47 -9.85 7.41
N ALA A 138 -10.35 -10.52 8.16
CA ALA A 138 -10.69 -11.92 7.90
C ALA A 138 -11.32 -12.13 6.51
N HIS A 139 -12.01 -11.13 5.93
CA HIS A 139 -12.54 -11.20 4.57
C HIS A 139 -11.43 -11.14 3.50
N PHE A 140 -10.27 -10.60 3.85
CA PHE A 140 -9.07 -10.49 3.01
C PHE A 140 -7.99 -11.51 3.41
N ARG A 141 -8.34 -12.51 4.23
CA ARG A 141 -7.39 -13.49 4.76
C ARG A 141 -6.42 -14.05 3.70
N PRO A 142 -6.84 -14.42 2.47
CA PRO A 142 -5.91 -14.89 1.46
C PRO A 142 -4.76 -13.92 1.16
N VAL A 143 -5.07 -12.63 0.98
CA VAL A 143 -4.04 -11.64 0.62
C VAL A 143 -3.21 -11.31 1.86
N VAL A 144 -3.84 -11.15 3.03
CA VAL A 144 -3.18 -10.96 4.33
C VAL A 144 -2.08 -12.00 4.54
N VAL A 145 -2.43 -13.28 4.43
CA VAL A 145 -1.48 -14.39 4.63
C VAL A 145 -0.37 -14.36 3.58
N MET A 146 -0.70 -14.11 2.31
CA MET A 146 0.29 -14.02 1.24
C MET A 146 1.30 -12.90 1.48
N ILE A 147 0.85 -11.77 2.03
CA ILE A 147 1.71 -10.65 2.42
C ILE A 147 2.56 -11.02 3.62
N ASP A 148 1.97 -11.56 4.69
CA ASP A 148 2.71 -11.98 5.89
C ASP A 148 3.81 -13.00 5.55
N GLU A 149 3.52 -13.97 4.68
CA GLU A 149 4.50 -14.94 4.18
C GLU A 149 5.61 -14.29 3.35
N LEU A 150 5.30 -13.26 2.58
CA LEU A 150 6.29 -12.56 1.76
C LEU A 150 7.15 -11.62 2.62
N GLU A 151 6.54 -10.84 3.50
CA GLU A 151 7.24 -9.98 4.45
C GLU A 151 8.14 -10.80 5.36
N SER A 152 7.68 -11.89 5.98
CA SER A 152 8.51 -12.71 6.88
C SER A 152 9.73 -13.35 6.20
N ARG A 153 9.67 -13.63 4.90
CA ARG A 153 10.79 -14.17 4.12
C ARG A 153 11.87 -13.13 3.80
N HIS A 154 11.52 -11.85 3.75
CA HIS A 154 12.35 -10.82 3.12
C HIS A 154 12.61 -9.59 4.00
N LEU A 155 11.70 -9.32 4.93
CA LEU A 155 11.83 -8.36 6.01
C LEU A 155 12.02 -9.18 7.28
N ALA A 156 12.76 -8.68 8.25
CA ALA A 156 12.76 -9.24 9.61
C ALA A 156 11.83 -8.39 10.46
N PRO A 157 10.49 -8.50 10.27
CA PRO A 157 9.54 -7.54 10.83
C PRO A 157 9.57 -7.50 12.35
N ASP A 158 9.73 -8.65 13.01
CA ASP A 158 9.83 -8.76 14.47
C ASP A 158 11.11 -8.11 15.04
N GLN A 159 12.09 -7.86 14.18
CA GLN A 159 13.35 -7.19 14.53
C GLN A 159 13.34 -5.72 14.09
N THR A 160 12.28 -5.25 13.45
CA THR A 160 12.16 -3.88 12.97
C THR A 160 11.72 -2.98 14.12
N PRO A 161 12.51 -1.97 14.52
CA PRO A 161 12.10 -1.05 15.57
C PRO A 161 10.87 -0.23 15.17
N ALA A 162 9.96 0.01 16.12
CA ALA A 162 8.89 0.97 15.93
C ALA A 162 9.45 2.35 15.51
N GLY A 163 8.81 2.98 14.54
CA GLY A 163 9.20 4.26 13.96
C GLY A 163 10.30 4.17 12.89
N SER A 164 10.76 2.97 12.51
CA SER A 164 11.90 2.81 11.61
C SER A 164 11.55 2.44 10.17
N ALA A 165 10.39 1.82 9.92
CA ALA A 165 9.96 1.44 8.58
C ALA A 165 8.53 1.94 8.29
N LEU A 166 8.38 2.75 7.24
CA LEU A 166 7.09 3.25 6.78
C LEU A 166 6.47 2.21 5.86
N HIS A 167 5.24 1.82 6.14
CA HIS A 167 4.46 0.98 5.26
C HIS A 167 3.51 1.82 4.40
N LEU A 168 3.69 1.79 3.08
CA LEU A 168 2.80 2.47 2.13
C LEU A 168 1.64 1.53 1.81
N PHE A 169 0.69 1.51 2.72
CA PHE A 169 -0.29 0.45 2.87
C PHE A 169 -1.37 0.42 1.78
N GLN A 170 -1.90 1.58 1.41
CA GLN A 170 -2.90 1.72 0.34
C GLN A 170 -2.61 2.98 -0.46
N ILE A 171 -2.78 2.91 -1.76
CA ILE A 171 -2.67 4.07 -2.64
C ILE A 171 -3.71 3.98 -3.74
N GLY A 172 -4.38 5.11 -4.03
CA GLY A 172 -5.38 5.15 -5.08
C GLY A 172 -5.56 6.54 -5.66
N VAL A 173 -5.91 6.58 -6.95
CA VAL A 173 -6.20 7.81 -7.69
C VAL A 173 -7.53 7.64 -8.42
N ALA A 174 -8.43 8.60 -8.22
CA ALA A 174 -9.73 8.64 -8.90
C ALA A 174 -9.55 8.56 -10.43
N PRO A 175 -10.35 7.77 -11.16
CA PRO A 175 -10.20 7.54 -12.60
C PRO A 175 -9.97 8.80 -13.43
N GLU A 176 -10.77 9.83 -13.18
CA GLU A 176 -10.76 11.13 -13.85
C GLU A 176 -9.47 11.94 -13.61
N TYR A 177 -8.69 11.60 -12.58
CA TYR A 177 -7.42 12.24 -12.23
C TYR A 177 -6.17 11.39 -12.56
N ARG A 178 -6.34 10.21 -13.18
CA ARG A 178 -5.22 9.33 -13.54
C ARG A 178 -4.31 9.92 -14.60
N GLN A 179 -3.11 9.35 -14.70
CA GLN A 179 -2.06 9.75 -15.67
C GLN A 179 -1.55 11.20 -15.50
N ARG A 180 -1.82 11.83 -14.34
CA ARG A 180 -1.35 13.18 -13.96
C ARG A 180 -0.23 13.18 -12.92
N GLY A 181 0.44 12.04 -12.70
CA GLY A 181 1.54 11.93 -11.73
C GLY A 181 1.13 11.94 -10.25
N LEU A 182 -0.16 11.79 -9.92
CA LEU A 182 -0.63 11.91 -8.53
C LEU A 182 -0.10 10.81 -7.60
N ALA A 183 -0.05 9.56 -8.08
CA ALA A 183 0.49 8.46 -7.28
C ALA A 183 1.96 8.68 -6.92
N THR A 184 2.78 9.11 -7.88
CA THR A 184 4.19 9.44 -7.64
C THR A 184 4.37 10.64 -6.71
N ALA A 185 3.49 11.64 -6.79
CA ALA A 185 3.49 12.79 -5.88
C ALA A 185 3.12 12.40 -4.44
N LEU A 186 2.09 11.56 -4.27
CA LEU A 186 1.68 11.01 -2.98
C LEU A 186 2.79 10.18 -2.33
N ILE A 187 3.42 9.27 -3.08
CA ILE A 187 4.58 8.49 -2.60
C ILE A 187 5.71 9.44 -2.21
N GLY A 188 6.06 10.40 -3.07
CA GLY A 188 7.09 11.40 -2.78
C GLY A 188 6.86 12.16 -1.48
N ARG A 189 5.61 12.61 -1.26
CA ARG A 189 5.20 13.32 -0.05
C ARG A 189 5.34 12.44 1.19
N ALA A 190 4.85 11.20 1.13
CA ALA A 190 4.93 10.25 2.24
C ALA A 190 6.38 9.93 2.60
N LEU A 191 7.24 9.67 1.60
CA LEU A 191 8.67 9.41 1.81
C LEU A 191 9.41 10.60 2.42
N ALA A 192 9.16 11.81 1.91
CA ALA A 192 9.78 13.03 2.44
C ALA A 192 9.36 13.28 3.90
N HIS A 193 8.07 13.07 4.21
CA HIS A 193 7.56 13.19 5.57
C HIS A 193 8.17 12.14 6.50
N ALA A 194 8.21 10.87 6.09
CA ALA A 194 8.77 9.78 6.88
C ALA A 194 10.26 9.98 7.18
N ARG A 195 11.06 10.48 6.22
CA ARG A 195 12.45 10.87 6.47
C ARG A 195 12.56 11.93 7.57
N GLY A 196 11.73 12.98 7.51
CA GLY A 196 11.69 14.02 8.54
C GLY A 196 11.25 13.52 9.91
N ARG A 197 10.57 12.37 9.97
CA ARG A 197 10.13 11.68 11.19
C ARG A 197 11.12 10.62 11.69
N GLY A 198 12.25 10.41 11.00
CA GLY A 198 13.29 9.47 11.40
C GLY A 198 13.13 8.03 10.88
N PHE A 199 12.14 7.77 10.01
CA PHE A 199 12.03 6.49 9.33
C PHE A 199 13.24 6.28 8.41
N ARG A 200 13.74 5.04 8.38
CA ARG A 200 14.95 4.62 7.65
C ARG A 200 14.65 3.70 6.48
N GLN A 201 13.43 3.19 6.40
CA GLN A 201 12.99 2.32 5.32
C GLN A 201 11.54 2.63 4.95
N ALA A 202 11.18 2.34 3.71
CA ALA A 202 9.82 2.33 3.21
C ALA A 202 9.54 0.98 2.54
N VAL A 203 8.35 0.45 2.78
CA VAL A 203 7.89 -0.87 2.32
C VAL A 203 6.55 -0.73 1.61
N ALA A 204 6.35 -1.49 0.53
CA ALA A 204 5.12 -1.53 -0.23
C ALA A 204 4.89 -2.91 -0.88
N ASP A 205 3.76 -3.52 -0.60
CA ASP A 205 3.31 -4.81 -1.12
C ASP A 205 2.39 -4.61 -2.33
N CYS A 206 2.98 -4.61 -3.52
CA CYS A 206 2.32 -4.29 -4.78
C CYS A 206 1.56 -5.50 -5.33
N THR A 207 0.22 -5.41 -5.40
CA THR A 207 -0.64 -6.50 -5.90
C THR A 207 -0.78 -6.53 -7.43
N ASN A 208 -0.12 -5.62 -8.15
CA ASN A 208 -0.11 -5.66 -9.60
C ASN A 208 1.14 -5.01 -10.23
N ALA A 209 1.35 -5.27 -11.53
CA ALA A 209 2.48 -4.72 -12.26
C ALA A 209 2.50 -3.17 -12.32
N PRO A 210 1.37 -2.46 -12.52
CA PRO A 210 1.35 -1.00 -12.48
C PRO A 210 1.88 -0.38 -11.18
N SER A 211 1.55 -0.93 -10.00
CA SER A 211 2.08 -0.39 -8.73
C SER A 211 3.54 -0.66 -8.63
N LYS A 212 3.97 -1.90 -8.89
CA LYS A 212 5.39 -2.24 -8.92
C LYS A 212 6.17 -1.23 -9.78
N GLN A 213 5.66 -0.88 -10.96
CA GLN A 213 6.29 0.12 -11.83
C GLN A 213 6.31 1.53 -11.23
N VAL A 214 5.22 1.98 -10.59
CA VAL A 214 5.16 3.29 -9.93
C VAL A 214 6.12 3.36 -8.74
N PHE A 215 6.14 2.35 -7.89
CA PHE A 215 7.08 2.25 -6.77
C PHE A 215 8.54 2.17 -7.25
N ALA A 216 8.83 1.42 -8.32
CA ALA A 216 10.15 1.37 -8.94
C ALA A 216 10.61 2.76 -9.43
N ARG A 217 9.72 3.53 -10.08
CA ARG A 217 10.01 4.93 -10.47
C ARG A 217 10.25 5.84 -9.26
N CYS A 218 9.64 5.52 -8.13
CA CYS A 218 9.87 6.18 -6.85
C CYS A 218 11.06 5.59 -6.07
N GLY A 219 11.96 4.84 -6.71
CA GLY A 219 13.22 4.39 -6.09
C GLY A 219 13.11 3.17 -5.20
N PHE A 220 12.02 2.42 -5.27
CA PHE A 220 11.92 1.13 -4.60
C PHE A 220 12.53 0.03 -5.47
N SER A 221 13.08 -0.97 -4.79
CA SER A 221 13.57 -2.20 -5.41
C SER A 221 12.72 -3.38 -4.94
N GLU A 222 12.45 -4.32 -5.85
CA GLU A 222 11.79 -5.57 -5.48
C GLU A 222 12.71 -6.42 -4.60
N ARG A 223 12.21 -6.85 -3.44
CA ARG A 223 12.91 -7.75 -2.52
C ARG A 223 12.36 -9.16 -2.53
N GLY A 224 11.09 -9.31 -2.90
CA GLY A 224 10.41 -10.59 -2.95
C GLY A 224 9.24 -10.55 -3.92
N TYR A 225 8.86 -11.71 -4.41
CA TYR A 225 7.73 -11.90 -5.31
C TYR A 225 7.06 -13.25 -5.02
N THR A 226 5.73 -13.28 -5.03
CA THR A 226 4.95 -14.53 -4.98
C THR A 226 3.95 -14.51 -6.15
N PRO A 227 4.06 -15.42 -7.13
CA PRO A 227 3.06 -15.58 -8.18
C PRO A 227 1.70 -15.99 -7.61
N TYR A 228 0.62 -15.46 -8.16
CA TYR A 228 -0.74 -15.81 -7.71
C TYR A 228 -1.10 -17.28 -7.95
N GLU A 229 -0.58 -17.87 -9.03
CA GLU A 229 -0.82 -19.28 -9.38
C GLU A 229 -0.13 -20.28 -8.44
N GLU A 230 0.93 -19.85 -7.75
CA GLU A 230 1.71 -20.65 -6.82
C GLU A 230 1.21 -20.54 -5.37
N PHE A 231 0.40 -19.52 -5.06
CA PHE A 231 -0.11 -19.32 -3.70
C PHE A 231 -1.21 -20.32 -3.36
N ILE A 232 -0.96 -21.11 -2.31
CA ILE A 232 -1.88 -22.12 -1.77
C ILE A 232 -2.20 -21.78 -0.33
N LEU A 233 -3.48 -21.68 -0.01
CA LEU A 233 -3.97 -21.46 1.35
C LEU A 233 -4.99 -22.55 1.71
N ASP A 234 -4.71 -23.30 2.78
CA ASP A 234 -5.55 -24.43 3.24
C ASP A 234 -5.87 -25.48 2.15
N GLY A 235 -4.99 -25.64 1.17
CA GLY A 235 -5.18 -26.54 0.02
C GLY A 235 -5.88 -25.93 -1.18
N ASP A 236 -6.40 -24.71 -1.05
CA ASP A 236 -7.05 -23.96 -2.14
C ASP A 236 -6.09 -22.97 -2.81
N ARG A 237 -6.41 -22.56 -4.05
CA ARG A 237 -5.69 -21.53 -4.80
C ARG A 237 -6.57 -20.28 -4.98
N PRO A 238 -6.65 -19.39 -3.96
CA PRO A 238 -7.63 -18.30 -3.94
C PRO A 238 -7.42 -17.27 -5.06
N PHE A 239 -6.21 -17.21 -5.62
CA PHE A 239 -5.82 -16.26 -6.66
C PHE A 239 -5.57 -16.90 -8.03
N ALA A 240 -5.98 -18.16 -8.25
CA ALA A 240 -5.73 -18.88 -9.50
C ALA A 240 -6.29 -18.19 -10.76
N ALA A 241 -7.27 -17.30 -10.62
CA ALA A 241 -7.85 -16.52 -11.71
C ALA A 241 -7.14 -15.18 -11.98
N LEU A 242 -6.13 -14.82 -11.19
CA LEU A 242 -5.36 -13.59 -11.34
C LEU A 242 -4.05 -13.86 -12.10
N ASP A 243 -3.72 -12.96 -13.02
CA ASP A 243 -2.41 -12.91 -13.65
C ASP A 243 -1.41 -12.17 -12.77
N GLY A 244 -0.15 -12.62 -12.77
CA GLY A 244 0.94 -11.97 -12.04
C GLY A 244 1.06 -12.44 -10.60
N GLY A 245 1.26 -11.52 -9.65
CA GLY A 245 1.55 -11.86 -8.27
C GLY A 245 1.82 -10.64 -7.37
N LEU A 246 2.09 -10.92 -6.11
CA LEU A 246 2.42 -9.93 -5.09
C LEU A 246 3.92 -9.61 -5.12
N SER A 247 4.28 -8.35 -5.24
CA SER A 247 5.68 -7.87 -5.25
C SER A 247 5.97 -7.06 -3.99
N LEU A 248 6.92 -7.51 -3.19
CA LEU A 248 7.40 -6.74 -2.03
C LEU A 248 8.46 -5.75 -2.51
N MET A 249 8.14 -4.46 -2.42
CA MET A 249 8.97 -3.35 -2.84
C MET A 249 9.54 -2.63 -1.61
N VAL A 250 10.85 -2.43 -1.57
CA VAL A 250 11.53 -1.78 -0.44
C VAL A 250 12.43 -0.65 -0.92
N ARG A 251 12.45 0.44 -0.16
CA ARG A 251 13.36 1.56 -0.36
C ARG A 251 14.01 1.96 0.96
N ASP A 252 15.33 2.01 0.98
CA ASP A 252 16.06 2.62 2.09
C ASP A 252 15.93 4.14 2.02
N LEU A 253 15.74 4.76 3.19
CA LEU A 253 15.57 6.19 3.35
C LEU A 253 16.80 6.74 4.06
N ASP A 254 17.58 7.53 3.32
CA ASP A 254 18.65 8.30 3.94
C ASP A 254 18.06 9.23 5.01
N PRO A 255 18.77 9.45 6.14
CA PRO A 255 18.38 10.45 7.12
C PRO A 255 18.16 11.81 6.44
N ALA A 256 17.19 12.58 6.93
CA ALA A 256 17.05 13.95 6.48
C ALA A 256 18.38 14.71 6.75
N PRO A 257 18.86 15.52 5.78
CA PRO A 257 20.09 16.31 5.94
C PRO A 257 19.98 17.32 7.09
#